data_AF-A0A2V9Q3E8-F1
#
_entry.id   AF-A0A2V9Q3E8-F1
#
_cell.length_a   1.000
_cell.length_b   1.000
_cell.length_c   1.000
_cell.angle_alpha   90.00
_cell.angle_beta   90.00
_cell.angle_gamma   90.00
#
_symmetry.space_group_name_H-M   'P 1'
#
loop_
_entity.id
_entity.type
_entity.pdbx_description
1 polymer ?
#
loop_
_entity_poly.entity_id
_entity_poly.type
_entity_poly.pdbx_seq_one_letter_code
_entity_poly.pdbx_strand_id
1 'polypeptide(L)'
;MTERGSSDAGGIIGILFLLAVLGWVAAVLILPHMNMTNQEALGHRDAMHQIAGEMELHQADAETILVPRFDGSLNIFVNRRDFENVPYPDRNEIAAGISDMWCQQVSPFLLPAVHFRDIQTGSTLITRGCVFQSSPDITGNYSGTVHNNTVNVDSTFEVQLVKSTNGVRGCMQVELPLVGTGPINGTLNDRSIVVGLTSPDVRILFTGTRVGHSITGHYTVSSNGQTGTFTLHQDVPRVKNGFDPSNCPR
;
A
#
# COMPACT_ATOMS: atom_id res chain seq x y z
N MET A 1 -10.55 -46.87 47.08
CA MET A 1 -9.41 -46.03 46.65
C MET A 1 -8.88 -46.65 45.38
N THR A 2 -8.98 -46.07 44.18
CA THR A 2 -9.43 -44.75 43.73
C THR A 2 -9.78 -44.93 42.25
N GLU A 3 -10.92 -44.43 41.81
CA GLU A 3 -11.39 -44.50 40.41
C GLU A 3 -10.40 -43.84 39.45
N ARG A 4 -10.03 -44.56 38.38
CA ARG A 4 -9.42 -44.00 37.17
C ARG A 4 -10.56 -43.54 36.26
N GLY A 5 -10.95 -42.27 36.39
CA GLY A 5 -11.95 -41.63 35.54
C GLY A 5 -11.29 -40.69 34.53
N SER A 6 -11.45 -41.05 33.24
CA SER A 6 -11.54 -40.18 32.06
C SER A 6 -10.33 -39.33 31.64
N SER A 7 -9.62 -39.83 30.63
CA SER A 7 -8.74 -39.07 29.74
C SER A 7 -9.30 -39.07 28.30
N ASP A 8 -10.62 -38.96 28.13
CA ASP A 8 -11.25 -38.95 26.79
C ASP A 8 -11.48 -37.53 26.23
N ALA A 9 -11.30 -36.49 27.05
CA ALA A 9 -11.50 -35.11 26.61
C ALA A 9 -10.46 -34.64 25.56
N GLY A 10 -9.24 -35.18 25.58
CA GLY A 10 -8.17 -34.81 24.65
C GLY A 10 -8.39 -35.31 23.22
N GLY A 11 -9.02 -36.48 23.05
CA GLY A 11 -9.27 -37.07 21.74
C GLY A 11 -10.35 -36.31 20.94
N ILE A 12 -11.42 -35.88 21.61
CA ILE A 12 -12.52 -35.14 20.98
C ILE A 12 -12.05 -33.75 20.52
N ILE A 13 -11.25 -33.06 21.35
CA ILE A 13 -10.69 -31.74 20.99
C ILE A 13 -9.74 -31.87 19.79
N GLY A 14 -8.91 -32.92 19.75
CA GLY A 14 -8.02 -33.17 18.62
C GLY A 14 -8.76 -33.43 17.30
N ILE A 15 -9.84 -34.21 17.35
CA ILE A 15 -10.68 -34.49 16.17
C ILE A 15 -11.39 -33.22 15.68
N LEU A 16 -11.96 -32.43 16.59
CA LEU A 16 -12.63 -31.17 16.22
C LEU A 16 -11.64 -30.17 15.60
N PHE A 17 -10.43 -30.06 16.14
CA PHE A 17 -9.38 -29.22 15.57
C PHE A 17 -8.96 -29.70 14.17
N LEU A 18 -8.75 -31.01 13.99
CA LEU A 18 -8.42 -31.60 12.69
C LEU A 18 -9.52 -31.32 11.66
N LEU A 19 -10.78 -31.52 12.02
CA LEU A 19 -11.92 -31.24 11.13
C LEU A 19 -12.02 -29.76 10.78
N ALA A 20 -11.78 -28.87 11.74
CA ALA A 20 -11.75 -27.43 11.50
C ALA A 20 -10.61 -27.04 10.51
N VAL A 21 -9.42 -27.61 10.69
CA VAL A 21 -8.29 -27.38 9.77
C VAL A 21 -8.59 -27.92 8.38
N LEU A 22 -9.13 -29.14 8.27
CA LEU A 22 -9.50 -29.73 6.97
C LEU A 22 -10.60 -28.90 6.28
N GLY A 23 -11.60 -28.44 7.03
CA GLY A 23 -12.63 -27.54 6.53
C GLY A 23 -12.04 -26.21 6.02
N TRP A 24 -11.10 -25.63 6.75
CA TRP A 24 -10.38 -24.42 6.33
C TRP A 24 -9.54 -24.65 5.08
N VAL A 25 -8.78 -25.75 4.99
CA VAL A 25 -8.00 -26.10 3.78
C VAL A 25 -8.92 -26.28 2.57
N ALA A 26 -10.05 -26.98 2.74
CA ALA A 26 -11.03 -27.14 1.66
C ALA A 26 -11.60 -25.78 1.22
N ALA A 27 -11.92 -24.89 2.16
CA ALA A 27 -12.39 -23.54 1.86
C ALA A 27 -11.34 -22.75 1.05
N VAL A 28 -10.09 -22.73 1.48
CA VAL A 28 -8.98 -22.05 0.76
C VAL A 28 -8.79 -22.60 -0.65
N LEU A 29 -9.04 -23.89 -0.90
CA LEU A 29 -8.86 -24.48 -2.23
C LEU A 29 -10.07 -24.31 -3.15
N ILE A 30 -11.28 -24.28 -2.62
CA ILE A 30 -12.52 -24.27 -3.43
C ILE A 30 -13.04 -22.85 -3.68
N LEU A 31 -13.03 -22.01 -2.65
CA LEU A 31 -13.59 -20.65 -2.72
C LEU A 31 -12.97 -19.75 -3.79
N PRO A 32 -11.66 -19.81 -4.13
CA PRO A 32 -11.07 -18.96 -5.18
C PRO A 32 -11.67 -19.16 -6.58
N HIS A 33 -12.28 -20.33 -6.81
CA HIS A 33 -12.91 -20.66 -8.08
C HIS A 33 -14.35 -20.14 -8.19
N MET A 34 -14.91 -19.58 -7.12
CA MET A 34 -16.25 -19.00 -7.11
C MET A 34 -16.21 -17.48 -7.34
N ASN A 35 -17.13 -16.99 -8.17
CA ASN A 35 -17.32 -15.56 -8.37
C ASN A 35 -18.07 -14.96 -7.17
N MET A 36 -17.68 -13.75 -6.76
CA MET A 36 -18.46 -12.98 -5.78
C MET A 36 -19.84 -12.62 -6.35
N THR A 37 -20.83 -12.55 -5.47
CA THR A 37 -22.13 -12.00 -5.83
C THR A 37 -22.06 -10.48 -5.99
N ASN A 38 -23.00 -9.89 -6.74
CA ASN A 38 -23.04 -8.44 -6.97
C ASN A 38 -23.11 -7.62 -5.66
N GLN A 39 -23.72 -8.15 -4.60
CA GLN A 39 -23.80 -7.47 -3.30
C GLN A 39 -22.46 -7.43 -2.55
N GLU A 40 -21.68 -8.51 -2.61
CA GLU A 40 -20.35 -8.58 -1.98
C GLU A 40 -19.32 -7.73 -2.74
N ALA A 41 -19.45 -7.69 -4.07
CA ALA A 41 -18.63 -6.83 -4.92
C ALA A 41 -18.81 -5.33 -4.61
N LEU A 42 -20.00 -4.91 -4.15
CA LEU A 42 -20.23 -3.51 -3.74
C LEU A 42 -19.37 -3.11 -2.54
N GLY A 43 -19.09 -4.03 -1.62
CA GLY A 43 -18.22 -3.77 -0.47
C GLY A 43 -16.78 -3.44 -0.86
N HIS A 44 -16.36 -3.82 -2.07
CA HIS A 44 -15.00 -3.63 -2.57
C HIS A 44 -14.93 -2.58 -3.68
N ARG A 45 -16.03 -1.85 -3.93
CA ARG A 45 -16.16 -0.91 -5.04
C ARG A 45 -15.12 0.21 -4.99
N ASP A 46 -14.88 0.78 -3.81
CA ASP A 46 -13.93 1.88 -3.64
C ASP A 46 -12.49 1.42 -3.92
N ALA A 47 -12.14 0.21 -3.49
CA ALA A 47 -10.86 -0.43 -3.77
C ALA A 47 -10.64 -0.61 -5.28
N MET A 48 -11.68 -1.10 -5.98
CA MET A 48 -11.63 -1.29 -7.43
C MET A 48 -11.49 0.05 -8.17
N HIS A 49 -12.17 1.12 -7.72
CA HIS A 49 -12.02 2.46 -8.31
C HIS A 49 -10.61 3.02 -8.14
N GLN A 50 -10.02 2.88 -6.95
CA GLN A 50 -8.66 3.33 -6.72
C GLN A 50 -7.66 2.56 -7.59
N ILE A 51 -7.81 1.22 -7.68
CA ILE A 51 -6.96 0.38 -8.53
C ILE A 51 -7.10 0.77 -10.00
N ALA A 52 -8.33 1.01 -10.47
CA ALA A 52 -8.56 1.44 -11.85
C ALA A 52 -7.85 2.77 -12.15
N GLY A 53 -7.92 3.75 -11.24
CA GLY A 53 -7.20 5.02 -11.40
C GLY A 53 -5.67 4.85 -11.43
N GLU A 54 -5.11 3.98 -10.60
CA GLU A 54 -3.68 3.67 -10.61
C GLU A 54 -3.27 2.98 -11.93
N MET A 55 -4.10 2.07 -12.44
CA MET A 55 -3.83 1.40 -13.72
C MET A 55 -3.88 2.37 -14.90
N GLU A 56 -4.81 3.31 -14.91
CA GLU A 56 -4.91 4.34 -15.95
C GLU A 56 -3.68 5.23 -16.00
N LEU A 57 -3.08 5.53 -14.84
CA LEU A 57 -1.88 6.36 -14.74
C LEU A 57 -0.63 5.68 -15.34
N HIS A 58 -0.53 4.34 -15.23
CA HIS A 58 0.64 3.59 -15.71
C HIS A 58 0.45 2.92 -17.08
N GLN A 59 -0.80 2.71 -17.50
CA GLN A 59 -1.15 2.00 -18.74
C GLN A 59 -2.23 2.76 -19.52
N ALA A 60 -2.00 4.06 -19.75
CA ALA A 60 -2.87 4.91 -20.56
C ALA A 60 -3.29 4.17 -21.86
N ASP A 61 -4.60 3.92 -21.99
CA ASP A 61 -5.31 3.16 -23.06
C ASP A 61 -5.39 1.62 -22.97
N ALA A 62 -4.88 0.96 -21.93
CA ALA A 62 -5.04 -0.50 -21.79
C ALA A 62 -6.45 -0.89 -21.30
N GLU A 63 -7.10 -1.83 -21.99
CA GLU A 63 -8.35 -2.43 -21.52
C GLU A 63 -8.08 -3.31 -20.29
N THR A 64 -8.53 -2.86 -19.12
CA THR A 64 -8.35 -3.56 -17.85
C THR A 64 -9.69 -4.05 -17.29
N ILE A 65 -9.80 -5.33 -16.96
CA ILE A 65 -11.01 -5.90 -16.35
C ILE A 65 -10.68 -6.41 -14.94
N LEU A 66 -11.37 -5.87 -13.95
CA LEU A 66 -11.23 -6.27 -12.54
C LEU A 66 -12.35 -7.24 -12.16
N VAL A 67 -12.00 -8.44 -11.68
CA VAL A 67 -12.96 -9.48 -11.30
C VAL A 67 -12.67 -9.99 -9.87
N PRO A 68 -13.39 -9.51 -8.85
CA PRO A 68 -13.22 -9.97 -7.47
C PRO A 68 -13.75 -11.41 -7.28
N ARG A 69 -13.15 -12.13 -6.34
CA ARG A 69 -13.39 -13.56 -6.03
C ARG A 69 -13.82 -13.74 -4.58
N PHE A 70 -14.57 -14.81 -4.31
CA PHE A 70 -15.21 -15.02 -3.00
C PHE A 70 -14.22 -15.19 -1.85
N ASP A 71 -13.06 -15.77 -2.12
CA ASP A 71 -11.94 -15.88 -1.18
C ASP A 71 -11.26 -14.54 -0.85
N GLY A 72 -11.74 -13.43 -1.44
CA GLY A 72 -11.12 -12.12 -1.36
C GLY A 72 -9.98 -11.94 -2.36
N SER A 73 -9.78 -12.85 -3.32
CA SER A 73 -8.79 -12.67 -4.38
C SER A 73 -9.30 -11.72 -5.46
N LEU A 74 -8.39 -11.15 -6.26
CA LEU A 74 -8.71 -10.30 -7.40
C LEU A 74 -8.03 -10.83 -8.66
N ASN A 75 -8.82 -11.07 -9.71
CA ASN A 75 -8.27 -11.29 -11.04
C ASN A 75 -8.30 -9.96 -11.82
N ILE A 76 -7.12 -9.52 -12.25
CA ILE A 76 -6.93 -8.34 -13.10
C ILE A 76 -6.55 -8.84 -14.48
N PHE A 77 -7.43 -8.66 -15.46
CA PHE A 77 -7.15 -9.01 -16.85
C PHE A 77 -6.57 -7.81 -17.56
N VAL A 78 -5.39 -8.00 -18.15
CA VAL A 78 -4.64 -6.99 -18.91
C VAL A 78 -4.16 -7.60 -20.22
N ASN A 79 -3.89 -6.76 -21.22
CA ASN A 79 -3.20 -7.23 -22.41
C ASN A 79 -1.77 -7.64 -22.05
N ARG A 80 -1.37 -8.86 -22.39
CA ARG A 80 -0.01 -9.34 -22.13
C ARG A 80 1.07 -8.42 -22.70
N ARG A 81 0.89 -7.92 -23.93
CA ARG A 81 1.91 -7.08 -24.59
C ARG A 81 2.14 -5.80 -23.81
N ASP A 82 1.06 -5.14 -23.39
CA ASP A 82 1.15 -3.88 -22.65
C ASP A 82 1.76 -4.09 -21.26
N PHE A 83 1.46 -5.23 -20.62
CA PHE A 83 2.09 -5.63 -19.36
C PHE A 83 3.58 -5.95 -19.50
N GLU A 84 3.99 -6.65 -20.57
CA GLU A 84 5.39 -7.02 -20.81
C GLU A 84 6.25 -5.87 -21.37
N ASN A 85 5.63 -4.86 -21.97
CA ASN A 85 6.30 -3.64 -22.44
C ASN A 85 6.83 -2.77 -21.29
N VAL A 86 6.28 -2.92 -20.08
CA VAL A 86 6.82 -2.26 -18.89
C VAL A 86 8.16 -2.90 -18.53
N PRO A 87 9.27 -2.12 -18.47
CA PRO A 87 10.58 -2.64 -18.13
C PRO A 87 10.59 -3.37 -16.79
N TYR A 88 11.47 -4.36 -16.67
CA TYR A 88 11.84 -4.88 -15.36
C TYR A 88 12.85 -3.90 -14.71
N PRO A 89 12.74 -3.55 -13.41
CA PRO A 89 11.87 -4.14 -12.38
C PRO A 89 10.47 -3.52 -12.23
N ASP A 90 10.20 -2.40 -12.90
CA ASP A 90 9.00 -1.55 -12.71
C ASP A 90 7.68 -2.34 -12.79
N ARG A 91 7.58 -3.32 -13.70
CA ARG A 91 6.39 -4.19 -13.82
C ARG A 91 6.03 -4.90 -12.51
N ASN A 92 7.04 -5.37 -11.77
CA ASN A 92 6.83 -6.09 -10.52
C ASN A 92 6.37 -5.14 -9.41
N GLU A 93 6.77 -3.88 -9.50
CA GLU A 93 6.52 -2.85 -8.52
C GLU A 93 5.12 -2.27 -8.69
N ILE A 94 4.69 -2.01 -9.93
CA ILE A 94 3.31 -1.65 -10.25
C ILE A 94 2.36 -2.77 -9.80
N ALA A 95 2.69 -4.02 -10.16
CA ALA A 95 1.90 -5.17 -9.72
C ALA A 95 1.85 -5.29 -8.19
N ALA A 96 2.94 -4.97 -7.49
CA ALA A 96 2.97 -4.94 -6.03
C ALA A 96 2.09 -3.83 -5.45
N GLY A 97 2.19 -2.60 -5.97
CA GLY A 97 1.38 -1.46 -5.52
C GLY A 97 -0.11 -1.70 -5.64
N ILE A 98 -0.56 -2.17 -6.81
CA ILE A 98 -1.96 -2.56 -7.05
C ILE A 98 -2.38 -3.71 -6.12
N SER A 99 -1.51 -4.70 -5.93
CA SER A 99 -1.82 -5.81 -5.02
C SER A 99 -1.98 -5.33 -3.58
N ASP A 100 -1.10 -4.45 -3.12
CA ASP A 100 -1.17 -3.87 -1.78
C ASP A 100 -2.46 -3.06 -1.57
N MET A 101 -2.95 -2.35 -2.58
CA MET A 101 -4.23 -1.63 -2.54
C MET A 101 -5.41 -2.57 -2.33
N TRP A 102 -5.45 -3.68 -3.07
CA TRP A 102 -6.50 -4.68 -2.91
C TRP A 102 -6.40 -5.38 -1.55
N CYS A 103 -5.20 -5.85 -1.21
CA CYS A 103 -4.95 -6.62 -0.02
C CYS A 103 -5.14 -5.83 1.30
N GLN A 104 -5.33 -4.51 1.23
CA GLN A 104 -5.75 -3.67 2.36
C GLN A 104 -7.22 -3.84 2.73
N GLN A 105 -8.04 -4.28 1.78
CA GLN A 105 -9.50 -4.24 1.88
C GLN A 105 -10.10 -5.63 2.16
N VAL A 106 -9.26 -6.67 2.13
CA VAL A 106 -9.68 -8.07 2.27
C VAL A 106 -9.04 -8.73 3.49
N SER A 107 -9.79 -9.65 4.11
CA SER A 107 -9.30 -10.40 5.27
C SER A 107 -8.23 -11.42 4.85
N PRO A 108 -7.10 -11.52 5.57
CA PRO A 108 -6.06 -12.49 5.25
C PRO A 108 -6.46 -13.94 5.54
N PHE A 109 -7.61 -14.19 6.18
CA PHE A 109 -8.03 -15.51 6.66
C PHE A 109 -8.13 -16.58 5.56
N LEU A 110 -8.55 -16.19 4.36
CA LEU A 110 -8.68 -17.10 3.20
C LEU A 110 -7.46 -17.06 2.27
N LEU A 111 -6.36 -16.45 2.71
CA LEU A 111 -5.13 -16.28 1.94
C LEU A 111 -5.37 -15.65 0.55
N PRO A 112 -6.07 -14.50 0.48
CA PRO A 112 -6.38 -13.88 -0.80
C PRO A 112 -5.11 -13.53 -1.59
N ALA A 113 -5.24 -13.46 -2.91
CA ALA A 113 -4.18 -13.07 -3.81
C ALA A 113 -4.70 -12.20 -4.96
N VAL A 114 -3.81 -11.40 -5.52
CA VAL A 114 -4.05 -10.67 -6.77
C VAL A 114 -3.35 -11.39 -7.91
N HIS A 115 -4.11 -11.73 -8.94
CA HIS A 115 -3.63 -12.41 -10.13
C HIS A 115 -3.77 -11.49 -11.33
N PHE A 116 -2.64 -11.14 -11.93
CA PHE A 116 -2.63 -10.50 -13.24
C PHE A 116 -2.71 -11.59 -14.30
N ARG A 117 -3.69 -11.48 -15.18
CA ARG A 117 -4.01 -12.48 -16.21
C ARG A 117 -4.01 -11.81 -17.57
N ASP A 118 -3.60 -12.55 -18.57
CA ASP A 118 -3.77 -12.12 -19.96
C ASP A 118 -5.25 -12.14 -20.33
N ILE A 119 -5.75 -11.03 -20.88
CA ILE A 119 -7.14 -10.87 -21.29
C ILE A 119 -7.53 -11.83 -22.43
N GLN A 120 -6.58 -12.20 -23.30
CA GLN A 120 -6.87 -13.06 -24.45
C GLN A 120 -6.87 -14.54 -24.09
N THR A 121 -5.88 -14.99 -23.32
CA THR A 121 -5.70 -16.41 -23.01
C THR A 121 -6.15 -16.82 -21.61
N GLY A 122 -6.39 -15.87 -20.71
CA GLY A 122 -6.67 -16.11 -19.29
C GLY A 122 -5.47 -16.61 -18.48
N SER A 123 -4.30 -16.76 -19.12
CA SER A 123 -3.08 -17.25 -18.49
C SER A 123 -2.55 -16.27 -17.43
N THR A 124 -2.02 -16.80 -16.34
CA THR A 124 -1.46 -15.98 -15.25
C THR A 124 -0.12 -15.37 -15.68
N LEU A 125 -0.01 -14.04 -15.59
CA LEU A 125 1.22 -13.28 -15.85
C LEU A 125 2.05 -13.16 -14.57
N ILE A 126 1.42 -12.71 -13.47
CA ILE A 126 2.03 -12.63 -12.15
C ILE A 126 0.97 -12.85 -11.06
N THR A 127 1.37 -13.40 -9.92
CA THR A 127 0.51 -13.58 -8.75
C THR A 127 1.19 -12.99 -7.52
N ARG A 128 0.42 -12.26 -6.72
CA ARG A 128 0.86 -11.64 -5.46
C ARG A 128 -0.09 -12.04 -4.34
N GLY A 129 0.40 -12.81 -3.38
CA GLY A 129 -0.39 -13.18 -2.21
C GLY A 129 -0.48 -12.05 -1.19
N CYS A 130 -1.67 -11.81 -0.64
CA CYS A 130 -1.91 -10.77 0.36
C CYS A 130 -1.26 -11.04 1.73
N VAL A 131 -0.79 -12.27 1.94
CA VAL A 131 -0.16 -12.75 3.19
C VAL A 131 1.31 -12.32 3.28
N PHE A 132 1.96 -12.07 2.14
CA PHE A 132 3.38 -11.71 2.06
C PHE A 132 3.52 -10.36 1.33
N GLN A 133 3.00 -9.31 1.94
CA GLN A 133 3.16 -7.96 1.40
C GLN A 133 4.57 -7.45 1.70
N SER A 134 5.43 -7.49 0.69
CA SER A 134 6.65 -6.69 0.73
C SER A 134 6.25 -5.26 0.42
N SER A 135 6.02 -4.44 1.46
CA SER A 135 5.74 -3.04 1.21
C SER A 135 6.94 -2.43 0.46
N PRO A 136 6.73 -1.68 -0.63
CA PRO A 136 7.82 -1.11 -1.43
C PRO A 136 8.82 -0.36 -0.55
N ASP A 137 10.11 -0.33 -0.93
CA ASP A 137 11.09 0.46 -0.20
C ASP A 137 10.65 1.93 -0.20
N ILE A 138 10.62 2.53 1.00
CA ILE A 138 10.26 3.95 1.16
C ILE A 138 11.37 4.87 0.66
N THR A 139 12.55 4.32 0.39
CA THR A 139 13.70 5.08 -0.06
C THR A 139 13.46 5.61 -1.47
N GLY A 140 13.41 6.92 -1.60
CA GLY A 140 13.36 7.61 -2.88
C GLY A 140 12.88 9.06 -2.78
N ASN A 141 12.77 9.71 -3.93
CA ASN A 141 12.19 11.03 -4.08
C ASN A 141 10.68 10.92 -4.28
N TYR A 142 9.97 11.92 -3.79
CA TYR A 142 8.54 12.06 -3.89
C TYR A 142 8.22 13.49 -4.27
N SER A 143 7.27 13.67 -5.17
CA SER A 143 6.71 14.96 -5.54
C SER A 143 5.19 14.94 -5.42
N GLY A 144 4.59 16.10 -5.18
CA GLY A 144 3.14 16.23 -5.08
C GLY A 144 2.73 17.58 -4.52
N THR A 145 1.67 17.59 -3.73
CA THR A 145 1.04 18.82 -3.24
C THR A 145 0.89 18.81 -1.73
N VAL A 146 0.99 20.00 -1.15
CA VAL A 146 0.63 20.28 0.23
C VAL A 146 -0.40 21.40 0.25
N HIS A 147 -1.49 21.19 0.97
CA HIS A 147 -2.59 22.13 1.10
C HIS A 147 -2.69 22.60 2.55
N ASN A 148 -2.57 23.91 2.76
CA ASN A 148 -2.78 24.53 4.07
C ASN A 148 -4.25 24.86 4.28
N ASN A 149 -4.95 24.06 5.10
CA ASN A 149 -6.37 24.24 5.39
C ASN A 149 -6.67 25.57 6.09
N THR A 150 -5.68 26.18 6.77
CA THR A 150 -5.89 27.39 7.58
C THR A 150 -5.94 28.64 6.72
N VAL A 151 -5.11 28.70 5.67
CA VAL A 151 -5.06 29.84 4.74
C VAL A 151 -5.63 29.51 3.36
N ASN A 152 -6.06 28.26 3.14
CA ASN A 152 -6.62 27.73 1.89
C ASN A 152 -5.71 27.94 0.69
N VAL A 153 -4.48 27.44 0.80
CA VAL A 153 -3.42 27.62 -0.20
C VAL A 153 -2.72 26.29 -0.45
N ASP A 154 -2.53 25.97 -1.73
CA ASP A 154 -1.75 24.83 -2.21
C ASP A 154 -0.32 25.24 -2.55
N SER A 155 0.60 24.30 -2.42
CA SER A 155 1.95 24.43 -2.97
C SER A 155 2.53 23.08 -3.39
N THR A 156 3.56 23.12 -4.23
CA THR A 156 4.39 21.96 -4.58
C THR A 156 5.12 21.46 -3.34
N PHE A 157 5.09 20.15 -3.16
CA PHE A 157 5.74 19.46 -2.05
C PHE A 157 6.68 18.39 -2.60
N GLU A 158 7.98 18.56 -2.34
CA GLU A 158 9.00 17.58 -2.69
C GLU A 158 9.61 17.00 -1.41
N VAL A 159 9.76 15.68 -1.37
CA VAL A 159 10.33 14.97 -0.22
C VAL A 159 11.27 13.88 -0.71
N GLN A 160 12.45 13.78 -0.12
CA GLN A 160 13.31 12.63 -0.30
C GLN A 160 13.40 11.86 1.00
N LEU A 161 13.10 10.57 0.94
CA LEU A 161 13.12 9.67 2.08
C LEU A 161 14.20 8.61 1.89
N VAL A 162 14.84 8.24 3.00
CA VAL A 162 15.80 7.15 3.08
C VAL A 162 15.44 6.30 4.29
N LYS A 163 15.23 5.01 4.05
CA LYS A 163 14.98 4.05 5.13
C LYS A 163 16.22 3.96 6.02
N SER A 164 16.00 4.00 7.33
CA SER A 164 17.02 3.83 8.37
C SER A 164 16.67 2.63 9.24
N THR A 165 17.65 2.11 10.00
CA THR A 165 17.45 0.98 10.93
C THR A 165 16.32 1.25 11.94
N ASN A 166 16.13 2.52 12.32
CA ASN A 166 15.18 2.95 13.35
C ASN A 166 14.02 3.81 12.81
N GLY A 167 13.74 3.78 11.50
CA GLY A 167 12.64 4.56 10.92
C GLY A 167 12.99 5.13 9.55
N VAL A 168 12.72 6.42 9.36
CA VAL A 168 12.95 7.13 8.09
C VAL A 168 13.58 8.49 8.35
N ARG A 169 14.46 8.90 7.45
CA ARG A 169 15.11 10.21 7.46
C ARG A 169 15.12 10.79 6.05
N GLY A 170 15.24 12.10 5.93
CA GLY A 170 15.13 12.73 4.62
C GLY A 170 15.24 14.24 4.66
N CYS A 171 14.90 14.86 3.54
CA CYS A 171 14.56 16.28 3.52
C CYS A 171 13.24 16.51 2.80
N MET A 172 12.64 17.62 3.15
CA MET A 172 11.48 18.15 2.45
C MET A 172 11.76 19.55 1.93
N GLN A 173 11.04 19.92 0.89
CA GLN A 173 10.99 21.25 0.33
C GLN A 173 9.54 21.54 -0.07
N VAL A 174 9.07 22.72 0.33
CA VAL A 174 7.78 23.26 -0.06
C VAL A 174 8.04 24.55 -0.83
N GLU A 175 7.52 24.64 -2.05
CA GLU A 175 7.66 25.84 -2.87
C GLU A 175 6.78 26.98 -2.35
N LEU A 176 7.04 28.20 -2.81
CA LEU A 176 6.12 29.33 -2.61
C LEU A 176 4.76 29.00 -3.25
N PRO A 177 3.63 29.44 -2.64
CA PRO A 177 3.49 30.46 -1.61
C PRO A 177 3.63 29.98 -0.16
N LEU A 178 3.72 28.67 0.07
CA LEU A 178 4.03 28.11 1.39
C LEU A 178 5.55 28.09 1.60
N VAL A 179 6.00 27.93 2.84
CA VAL A 179 7.44 27.86 3.15
C VAL A 179 7.71 26.73 4.11
N GLY A 180 8.71 25.93 3.81
CA GLY A 180 9.08 24.78 4.63
C GLY A 180 10.14 23.95 3.92
N THR A 181 11.39 24.18 4.26
CA THR A 181 12.51 23.38 3.76
C THR A 181 13.35 22.93 4.93
N GLY A 182 13.75 21.67 4.95
CA GLY A 182 14.63 21.18 5.99
C GLY A 182 14.67 19.67 6.15
N PRO A 183 15.52 19.21 7.09
CA PRO A 183 15.64 17.80 7.40
C PRO A 183 14.39 17.30 8.12
N ILE A 184 13.99 16.09 7.78
CA ILE A 184 12.91 15.37 8.42
C ILE A 184 13.42 14.05 8.97
N ASN A 185 12.94 13.70 10.15
CA ASN A 185 13.20 12.40 10.78
C ASN A 185 11.91 11.86 11.35
N GLY A 186 11.76 10.54 11.33
CA GLY A 186 10.50 9.93 11.69
C GLY A 186 10.54 8.43 11.87
N THR A 187 9.37 7.89 12.17
CA THR A 187 9.14 6.45 12.28
C THR A 187 8.39 5.95 11.05
N LEU A 188 8.67 4.69 10.71
CA LEU A 188 7.97 3.95 9.68
C LEU A 188 7.47 2.65 10.30
N ASN A 189 6.15 2.49 10.35
CA ASN A 189 5.49 1.28 10.81
C ASN A 189 4.65 0.72 9.67
N ASP A 190 5.16 -0.29 8.97
CA ASP A 190 4.58 -0.91 7.77
C ASP A 190 4.14 0.11 6.70
N ARG A 191 2.94 0.66 6.86
CA ARG A 191 2.30 1.64 5.99
C ARG A 191 2.16 3.04 6.59
N SER A 192 2.24 3.19 7.91
CA SER A 192 2.17 4.51 8.56
C SER A 192 3.55 5.14 8.60
N ILE A 193 3.63 6.38 8.15
CA ILE A 193 4.80 7.24 8.27
C ILE A 193 4.47 8.42 9.17
N VAL A 194 5.35 8.69 10.13
CA VAL A 194 5.28 9.89 10.96
C VAL A 194 6.63 10.57 10.90
N VAL A 195 6.70 11.72 10.23
CA VAL A 195 7.94 12.50 10.09
C VAL A 195 7.79 13.90 10.66
N GLY A 196 8.82 14.37 11.34
CA GLY A 196 8.86 15.71 11.90
C GLY A 196 9.95 16.55 11.26
N LEU A 197 9.61 17.77 10.86
CA LEU A 197 10.57 18.85 10.65
C LEU A 197 10.73 19.59 11.98
N THR A 198 11.96 19.66 12.50
CA THR A 198 12.28 20.42 13.71
C THR A 198 13.29 21.50 13.37
N SER A 199 12.86 22.74 13.47
CA SER A 199 13.70 23.94 13.46
C SER A 199 13.61 24.63 14.83
N PRO A 200 14.51 25.59 15.17
CA PRO A 200 14.45 26.30 16.44
C PRO A 200 13.08 26.96 16.73
N ASP A 201 12.43 27.49 15.70
CA ASP A 201 11.21 28.31 15.85
C ASP A 201 9.92 27.58 15.44
N VAL A 202 10.05 26.51 14.65
CA VAL A 202 8.89 25.79 14.08
C VAL A 202 9.10 24.28 14.17
N ARG A 203 8.05 23.60 14.63
CA ARG A 203 7.91 22.15 14.53
C ARG A 203 6.71 21.83 13.66
N ILE A 204 6.92 21.00 12.65
CA ILE A 204 5.86 20.50 11.77
C ILE A 204 5.85 18.98 11.89
N LEU A 205 4.71 18.42 12.23
CA LEU A 205 4.50 16.98 12.29
C LEU A 205 3.64 16.55 11.12
N PHE A 206 4.16 15.64 10.30
CA PHE A 206 3.45 15.00 9.20
C PHE A 206 3.10 13.58 9.59
N THR A 207 1.84 13.23 9.45
CA THR A 207 1.32 11.87 9.66
C THR A 207 0.68 11.42 8.36
N GLY A 208 1.23 10.37 7.77
CA GLY A 208 0.77 9.84 6.50
C GLY A 208 0.57 8.33 6.50
N THR A 209 -0.16 7.89 5.49
CA THR A 209 -0.37 6.49 5.14
C THR A 209 0.17 6.27 3.74
N ARG A 210 0.92 5.20 3.58
CA ARG A 210 1.50 4.80 2.30
C ARG A 210 0.67 3.71 1.65
N VAL A 211 0.42 3.90 0.37
CA VAL A 211 -0.25 2.94 -0.50
C VAL A 211 0.53 2.89 -1.82
N GLY A 212 1.20 1.77 -2.09
CA GLY A 212 2.13 1.66 -3.21
C GLY A 212 3.25 2.71 -3.15
N HIS A 213 3.34 3.52 -4.20
CA HIS A 213 4.31 4.62 -4.37
C HIS A 213 3.78 5.97 -3.89
N SER A 214 2.58 5.99 -3.33
CA SER A 214 1.90 7.21 -2.91
C SER A 214 1.87 7.32 -1.39
N ILE A 215 2.07 8.53 -0.87
CA ILE A 215 1.92 8.86 0.55
C ILE A 215 0.92 9.99 0.66
N THR A 216 -0.15 9.77 1.41
CA THR A 216 -1.16 10.79 1.70
C THR A 216 -1.30 10.98 3.19
N GLY A 217 -1.59 12.20 3.62
CA GLY A 217 -1.66 12.47 5.05
C GLY A 217 -2.04 13.89 5.42
N HIS A 218 -1.81 14.18 6.70
CA HIS A 218 -2.06 15.47 7.31
C HIS A 218 -0.79 15.99 7.98
N TYR A 219 -0.70 17.31 8.11
CA TYR A 219 0.34 17.93 8.93
C TYR A 219 -0.26 18.88 9.97
N THR A 220 0.50 19.08 11.05
CA THR A 220 0.21 20.07 12.09
C THR A 220 1.46 20.89 12.43
N VAL A 221 1.29 22.20 12.58
CA VAL A 221 2.38 23.12 12.95
C VAL A 221 2.23 23.49 14.42
N SER A 222 3.21 23.14 15.24
CA SER A 222 3.10 23.30 16.70
C SER A 222 3.07 24.75 17.18
N SER A 223 3.67 25.69 16.43
CA SER A 223 3.79 27.10 16.85
C SER A 223 2.48 27.88 16.74
N ASN A 224 1.64 27.57 15.76
CA ASN A 224 0.41 28.32 15.46
C ASN A 224 -0.83 27.43 15.27
N GLY A 225 -0.69 26.10 15.44
CA GLY A 225 -1.79 25.15 15.29
C GLY A 225 -2.28 24.99 13.85
N GLN A 226 -1.57 25.52 12.84
CA GLN A 226 -1.98 25.36 11.45
C GLN A 226 -2.02 23.88 11.08
N THR A 227 -3.02 23.52 10.29
CA THR A 227 -3.22 22.17 9.80
C THR A 227 -3.33 22.16 8.28
N GLY A 228 -3.08 21.01 7.68
CA GLY A 228 -3.22 20.81 6.25
C GLY A 228 -3.17 19.35 5.84
N THR A 229 -3.28 19.12 4.54
CA THR A 229 -3.18 17.81 3.90
C THR A 229 -2.00 17.78 2.95
N PHE A 230 -1.50 16.60 2.64
CA PHE A 230 -0.50 16.43 1.60
C PHE A 230 -0.71 15.13 0.83
N THR A 231 -0.28 15.14 -0.42
CA THR A 231 -0.23 13.98 -1.31
C THR A 231 1.13 13.97 -1.99
N LEU A 232 1.79 12.82 -1.98
CA LEU A 232 3.12 12.61 -2.53
C LEU A 232 3.10 11.34 -3.38
N HIS A 233 3.81 11.37 -4.51
CA HIS A 233 4.01 10.25 -5.42
C HIS A 233 5.50 10.06 -5.65
N GLN A 234 5.98 8.81 -5.62
CA GLN A 234 7.40 8.54 -5.80
C GLN A 234 7.83 8.84 -7.24
N ASP A 235 8.89 9.64 -7.42
CA ASP A 235 9.41 10.00 -8.72
C ASP A 235 10.21 8.85 -9.36
N VAL A 236 10.25 8.85 -10.70
CA VAL A 236 11.13 7.98 -11.49
C VAL A 236 12.15 8.86 -12.25
N PRO A 237 13.47 8.71 -12.04
CA PRO A 237 14.14 7.73 -11.18
C PRO A 237 14.08 8.08 -9.67
N ARG A 238 14.05 7.03 -8.84
CA ARG A 238 13.87 7.10 -7.38
C ARG A 238 14.90 7.95 -6.63
N VAL A 239 16.07 8.19 -7.20
CA VAL A 239 17.13 8.99 -6.56
C VAL A 239 17.63 9.99 -7.58
N LYS A 240 17.52 11.29 -7.26
CA LYS A 240 18.15 12.34 -8.08
C LYS A 240 19.64 12.27 -7.74
N ASN A 241 20.49 12.11 -8.75
CA ASN A 241 21.94 12.09 -8.56
C ASN A 241 22.38 13.38 -7.85
N GLY A 242 23.01 13.26 -6.68
CA GLY A 242 23.64 14.37 -5.96
C GLY A 242 22.90 14.93 -4.74
N PHE A 243 21.76 14.36 -4.33
CA PHE A 243 21.13 14.76 -3.07
C PHE A 243 21.69 13.99 -1.87
N ASP A 244 22.07 14.73 -0.83
CA ASP A 244 22.52 14.21 0.45
C ASP A 244 21.47 14.54 1.52
N PRO A 245 20.83 13.56 2.17
CA PRO A 245 19.89 13.81 3.27
C PRO A 245 20.54 14.47 4.50
N SER A 246 21.88 14.52 4.53
CA SER A 246 22.66 15.26 5.52
C SER A 246 22.83 16.74 5.17
N ASN A 247 22.50 17.13 3.92
CA ASN A 247 22.66 18.47 3.38
C ASN A 247 21.43 18.85 2.54
N CYS A 248 20.30 19.02 3.22
CA CYS A 248 19.08 19.52 2.58
C CYS A 248 19.35 20.87 1.91
N PRO A 249 18.89 21.09 0.66
CA PRO A 249 18.96 22.41 0.04
C PRO A 249 18.29 23.44 0.96
N ARG A 250 18.92 24.61 1.13
CA ARG A 250 18.40 25.71 1.94
C ARG A 250 17.61 26.68 1.09
#